data_AF-A0A3N5XG05-F1
#
_entry.id   AF-A0A3N5XG05-F1
#
_cell.length_a   1.000
_cell.length_b   1.000
_cell.length_c   1.000
_cell.angle_alpha   90.00
_cell.angle_beta   90.00
_cell.angle_gamma   90.00
#
_symmetry.space_group_name_H-M   'P 1'
#
loop_
_entity.id
_entity.type
_entity.pdbx_description
1 polymer ?
#
loop_
_entity_poly.entity_id
_entity_poly.type
_entity_poly.pdbx_seq_one_letter_code
_entity_poly.pdbx_strand_id
1 'polypeptide(L)'
;MQLTSRRPRPLDRRIPHLHDTRLVIIATEGECTEKQYFSTFERKSTRVQVRVLETIQGMSAPKHVLDRLRRYRREYELGPGDALCLVVDKDRWPDQQLSKVAAEAFRLHFELAVSRPCFEVWLYLHHTDCTPEMSDMTSQDIVECLRVLLGGYDNSNLRTELFEPHIDDAVRRAEALDVSPSDRWPNRLGTRVYRVIRAIRDRM
;
A
#
# COMPACT_ATOMS: atom_id res chain seq x y z
N MET A 1 -26.25 -28.40 1.14
CA MET A 1 -24.96 -28.23 0.45
C MET A 1 -25.05 -27.01 -0.46
N GLN A 2 -24.24 -25.98 -0.25
CA GLN A 2 -24.06 -24.95 -1.28
C GLN A 2 -22.55 -24.75 -1.47
N LEU A 3 -22.03 -25.42 -2.49
CA LEU A 3 -20.79 -25.04 -3.14
C LEU A 3 -21.07 -23.72 -3.84
N THR A 4 -20.89 -22.58 -3.16
CA THR A 4 -20.74 -21.33 -3.89
C THR A 4 -19.36 -21.38 -4.52
N SER A 5 -19.28 -21.74 -5.80
CA SER A 5 -18.04 -21.64 -6.54
C SER A 5 -17.55 -20.20 -6.46
N ARG A 6 -16.24 -20.02 -6.25
CA ARG A 6 -15.65 -18.69 -6.25
C ARG A 6 -15.81 -18.09 -7.64
N ARG A 7 -15.85 -16.75 -7.71
CA ARG A 7 -15.87 -16.03 -8.98
C ARG A 7 -14.53 -16.22 -9.70
N PRO A 8 -14.52 -16.30 -11.04
CA PRO A 8 -13.28 -16.38 -11.82
C PRO A 8 -12.33 -15.23 -11.51
N ARG A 9 -11.04 -15.41 -11.85
CA ARG A 9 -10.01 -14.38 -11.75
C ARG A 9 -10.51 -13.04 -12.29
N PRO A 10 -10.52 -11.97 -11.47
CA PRO A 10 -10.97 -10.66 -11.89
C PRO A 10 -9.84 -9.96 -12.66
N LEU A 11 -9.59 -10.40 -13.90
CA LEU A 11 -8.72 -9.69 -14.83
C LEU A 11 -9.54 -8.62 -15.56
N ASP A 12 -9.04 -7.39 -15.63
CA ASP A 12 -9.57 -6.37 -16.54
C ASP A 12 -9.14 -6.71 -17.96
N ARG A 13 -10.09 -7.22 -18.75
CA ARG A 13 -9.86 -7.67 -20.12
C ARG A 13 -9.79 -6.52 -21.13
N ARG A 14 -10.05 -5.28 -20.71
CA ARG A 14 -9.93 -4.08 -21.55
C ARG A 14 -8.47 -3.63 -21.71
N ILE A 15 -7.60 -4.05 -20.79
CA ILE A 15 -6.17 -3.77 -20.80
C ILE A 15 -5.47 -4.96 -21.48
N PRO A 16 -4.44 -4.73 -22.32
CA PRO A 16 -3.64 -5.82 -22.86
C PRO A 16 -3.10 -6.69 -21.72
N HIS A 17 -3.33 -8.00 -21.79
CA HIS A 17 -2.96 -8.94 -20.75
C HIS A 17 -2.52 -10.26 -21.37
N LEU A 18 -1.62 -10.97 -20.68
CA LEU A 18 -1.18 -12.32 -21.06
C LEU A 18 -1.98 -13.39 -20.31
N HIS A 19 -1.88 -14.64 -20.77
CA HIS A 19 -2.48 -15.79 -20.10
C HIS A 19 -2.04 -15.93 -18.63
N ASP A 20 -0.78 -15.60 -18.33
CA ASP A 20 -0.17 -15.72 -17.01
C ASP A 20 -0.17 -14.42 -16.20
N THR A 21 -1.02 -13.46 -16.58
CA THR A 21 -1.17 -12.18 -15.88
C THR A 21 -1.47 -12.38 -14.40
N ARG A 22 -0.67 -11.75 -13.54
CA ARG A 22 -0.80 -11.77 -12.08
C ARG A 22 -1.62 -10.60 -11.58
N LEU A 23 -2.25 -10.79 -10.43
CA LEU A 23 -2.98 -9.74 -9.73
C LEU A 23 -2.18 -9.27 -8.51
N VAL A 24 -2.16 -7.96 -8.28
CA VAL A 24 -1.74 -7.36 -7.00
C VAL A 24 -2.91 -6.57 -6.45
N ILE A 25 -3.49 -7.09 -5.37
CA ILE A 25 -4.68 -6.52 -4.73
C ILE A 25 -4.23 -5.75 -3.51
N ILE A 26 -4.46 -4.44 -3.47
CA ILE A 26 -3.98 -3.55 -2.42
C ILE A 26 -5.18 -3.00 -1.66
N ALA A 27 -5.34 -3.34 -0.39
CA ALA A 27 -6.32 -2.69 0.49
C ALA A 27 -5.63 -1.59 1.29
N THR A 28 -6.20 -0.39 1.25
CA THR A 28 -5.62 0.83 1.85
C THR A 28 -6.46 1.29 3.03
N GLU A 29 -5.84 1.94 4.02
CA GLU A 29 -6.54 2.58 5.13
C GLU A 29 -7.28 3.85 4.69
N GLY A 30 -6.65 4.70 3.87
CA GLY A 30 -7.26 5.90 3.31
C GLY A 30 -8.18 5.64 2.12
N GLU A 31 -9.05 6.62 1.87
CA GLU A 31 -10.06 6.60 0.82
C GLU A 31 -9.52 7.18 -0.50
N CYS A 32 -8.67 8.23 -0.45
CA CYS A 32 -8.30 9.00 -1.63
C CYS A 32 -6.84 8.83 -2.06
N THR A 33 -5.89 9.20 -1.21
CA THR A 33 -4.47 9.37 -1.59
C THR A 33 -3.85 8.08 -2.09
N GLU A 34 -3.96 6.99 -1.33
CA GLU A 34 -3.31 5.73 -1.65
C GLU A 34 -3.91 5.12 -2.92
N LYS A 35 -5.22 5.24 -3.11
CA LYS A 35 -5.87 4.80 -4.35
C LYS A 35 -5.33 5.54 -5.55
N GLN A 36 -5.31 6.87 -5.50
CA GLN A 36 -4.77 7.68 -6.61
C GLN A 36 -3.32 7.29 -6.91
N TYR A 37 -2.49 7.13 -5.87
CA TYR A 37 -1.10 6.72 -6.03
C TYR A 37 -0.96 5.33 -6.67
N PHE A 38 -1.63 4.29 -6.14
CA PHE A 38 -1.48 2.93 -6.62
C PHE A 38 -2.20 2.68 -7.96
N SER A 39 -3.22 3.48 -8.31
CA SER A 39 -3.88 3.39 -9.61
C SER A 39 -2.95 3.75 -10.77
N THR A 40 -1.84 4.46 -10.52
CA THR A 40 -0.79 4.70 -11.53
C THR A 40 -0.18 3.42 -12.09
N PHE A 41 -0.25 2.30 -11.35
CA PHE A 41 0.31 1.02 -11.76
C PHE A 41 -0.68 0.13 -12.52
N GLU A 42 -1.97 0.47 -12.58
CA GLU A 42 -3.01 -0.38 -13.16
C GLU A 42 -2.78 -0.73 -14.64
N ARG A 43 -2.12 0.16 -15.38
CA ARG A 43 -1.95 0.04 -16.84
C ARG A 43 -0.49 0.01 -17.29
N LYS A 44 0.44 -0.15 -16.36
CA LYS A 44 1.89 -0.09 -16.66
C LYS A 44 2.49 -1.40 -17.17
N SER A 45 1.77 -2.51 -17.07
CA SER A 45 2.26 -3.82 -17.47
C SER A 45 1.15 -4.69 -18.06
N THR A 46 1.51 -5.55 -19.00
CA THR A 46 0.63 -6.60 -19.54
C THR A 46 0.69 -7.89 -18.72
N ARG A 47 1.63 -7.98 -17.76
CA ARG A 47 1.88 -9.15 -16.91
C ARG A 47 1.37 -9.00 -15.49
N VAL A 48 1.17 -7.76 -15.01
CA VAL A 48 0.57 -7.49 -13.71
C VAL A 48 -0.58 -6.51 -13.83
N GLN A 49 -1.69 -6.82 -13.16
CA GLN A 49 -2.79 -5.89 -12.95
C GLN A 49 -2.91 -5.56 -11.47
N VAL A 50 -2.78 -4.27 -11.16
CA VAL A 50 -2.99 -3.74 -9.81
C VAL A 50 -4.48 -3.45 -9.62
N ARG A 51 -5.01 -3.73 -8.42
CA ARG A 51 -6.38 -3.37 -8.04
C ARG A 51 -6.38 -2.82 -6.63
N VAL A 52 -6.90 -1.61 -6.46
CA VAL A 52 -7.01 -0.99 -5.14
C VAL A 52 -8.39 -1.24 -4.55
N LEU A 53 -8.43 -1.72 -3.31
CA LEU A 53 -9.60 -1.85 -2.46
C LEU A 53 -9.59 -0.73 -1.42
N GLU A 54 -10.05 0.45 -1.84
CA GLU A 54 -10.13 1.63 -0.98
C GLU A 54 -11.04 1.42 0.25
N THR A 55 -10.86 2.28 1.26
CA THR A 55 -11.81 2.35 2.37
C THR A 55 -13.18 2.84 1.88
N ILE A 56 -14.24 2.24 2.43
CA ILE A 56 -15.62 2.61 2.15
C ILE A 56 -16.26 3.02 3.47
N GLN A 57 -16.90 4.20 3.50
CA GLN A 57 -17.72 4.66 4.62
C GLN A 57 -16.97 4.71 5.96
N GLY A 58 -15.71 5.17 5.97
CA GLY A 58 -14.94 5.33 7.21
C GLY A 58 -14.52 4.02 7.89
N MET A 59 -14.66 2.87 7.24
CA MET A 59 -14.12 1.58 7.72
C MET A 59 -12.59 1.49 7.49
N SER A 60 -11.86 2.46 8.02
CA SER A 60 -10.42 2.64 7.84
C SER A 60 -9.57 1.80 8.79
N ALA A 61 -10.16 1.28 9.87
CA ALA A 61 -9.40 0.52 10.86
C ALA A 61 -8.61 -0.66 10.23
N PRO A 62 -7.38 -0.96 10.69
CA PRO A 62 -6.52 -2.00 10.14
C PRO A 62 -7.21 -3.36 10.02
N LYS A 63 -8.12 -3.66 10.97
CA LYS A 63 -8.95 -4.87 10.93
C LYS A 63 -9.91 -4.87 9.73
N HIS A 64 -10.55 -3.75 9.44
CA HIS A 64 -11.42 -3.61 8.27
C HIS A 64 -10.63 -3.70 6.97
N VAL A 65 -9.43 -3.12 6.90
CA VAL A 65 -8.51 -3.26 5.75
C VAL A 65 -8.20 -4.75 5.51
N LEU A 66 -7.83 -5.48 6.56
CA LEU A 66 -7.58 -6.91 6.50
C LEU A 66 -8.83 -7.71 6.09
N ASP A 67 -9.99 -7.40 6.66
CA ASP A 67 -11.25 -8.08 6.36
C ASP A 67 -11.68 -7.85 4.90
N ARG A 68 -11.37 -6.70 4.28
CA ARG A 68 -11.57 -6.47 2.83
C ARG A 68 -10.77 -7.47 1.99
N LEU A 69 -9.48 -7.67 2.28
CA LEU A 69 -8.67 -8.66 1.56
C LEU A 69 -9.14 -10.09 1.80
N ARG A 70 -9.57 -10.42 3.04
CA ARG A 70 -10.15 -11.73 3.35
C ARG A 70 -11.40 -12.00 2.53
N ARG A 71 -12.29 -11.01 2.46
CA ARG A 71 -13.50 -11.09 1.62
C ARG A 71 -13.13 -11.28 0.15
N TYR A 72 -12.19 -10.48 -0.35
CA TYR A 72 -11.73 -10.58 -1.74
C TYR A 72 -11.17 -11.97 -2.08
N ARG A 73 -10.29 -12.51 -1.22
CA ARG A 73 -9.73 -13.86 -1.38
C ARG A 73 -10.80 -14.97 -1.32
N ARG A 74 -11.85 -14.79 -0.53
CA ARG A 74 -12.97 -15.74 -0.47
C ARG A 74 -13.87 -15.65 -1.70
N GLU A 75 -14.01 -14.46 -2.26
CA GLU A 75 -14.89 -14.20 -3.40
C GLU A 75 -14.28 -14.66 -4.73
N TYR A 76 -12.97 -14.53 -4.91
CA TYR A 76 -12.29 -14.76 -6.20
C TYR A 76 -11.31 -15.94 -6.20
N GLU A 77 -11.19 -16.61 -7.35
CA GLU A 77 -10.21 -17.66 -7.63
C GLU A 77 -8.82 -17.07 -7.93
N LEU A 78 -8.19 -16.52 -6.89
CA LEU A 78 -6.80 -16.08 -6.99
C LEU A 78 -5.89 -17.27 -7.29
N GLY A 79 -4.93 -17.05 -8.18
CA GLY A 79 -4.02 -18.07 -8.68
C GLY A 79 -2.60 -17.87 -8.20
N PRO A 80 -1.71 -18.79 -8.59
CA PRO A 80 -0.30 -18.74 -8.21
C PRO A 80 0.31 -17.39 -8.61
N GLY A 81 1.14 -16.83 -7.73
CA GLY A 81 1.80 -15.56 -7.98
C GLY A 81 0.92 -14.32 -7.85
N ASP A 82 -0.38 -14.41 -7.55
CA ASP A 82 -1.13 -13.21 -7.14
C ASP A 82 -0.70 -12.75 -5.74
N ALA A 83 -0.73 -11.45 -5.47
CA ALA A 83 -0.41 -10.86 -4.17
C ALA A 83 -1.62 -10.13 -3.57
N LEU A 84 -1.71 -10.15 -2.25
CA LEU A 84 -2.63 -9.34 -1.47
C LEU A 84 -1.83 -8.49 -0.49
N CYS A 85 -2.00 -7.18 -0.57
CA CYS A 85 -1.20 -6.20 0.16
C CYS A 85 -2.13 -5.36 1.05
N LEU A 86 -1.73 -5.14 2.30
CA LEU A 86 -2.35 -4.21 3.25
C LEU A 86 -1.46 -2.99 3.38
N VAL A 87 -2.04 -1.80 3.20
CA VAL A 87 -1.37 -0.52 3.44
C VAL A 87 -2.09 0.18 4.59
N VAL A 88 -1.36 0.44 5.67
CA VAL A 88 -1.92 0.87 6.96
C VAL A 88 -1.04 1.95 7.58
N ASP A 89 -1.64 2.93 8.24
CA ASP A 89 -0.94 3.98 8.96
C ASP A 89 -0.79 3.64 10.45
N LYS A 90 0.33 4.03 11.05
CA LYS A 90 0.64 3.68 12.44
C LYS A 90 0.02 4.63 13.46
N ASP A 91 -0.10 5.92 13.15
CA ASP A 91 -0.41 6.94 14.16
C ASP A 91 -1.79 6.77 14.82
N ARG A 92 -2.77 6.22 14.09
CA ARG A 92 -4.17 6.14 14.55
C ARG A 92 -4.48 4.96 15.46
N TRP A 93 -3.58 3.97 15.55
CA TRP A 93 -3.93 2.66 16.13
C TRP A 93 -2.98 2.20 17.23
N PRO A 94 -3.52 1.72 18.37
CA PRO A 94 -2.73 1.08 19.42
C PRO A 94 -1.99 -0.16 18.89
N ASP A 95 -0.78 -0.38 19.41
CA ASP A 95 0.10 -1.49 19.03
C ASP A 95 -0.56 -2.86 19.18
N GLN A 96 -1.47 -3.01 20.15
CA GLN A 96 -2.20 -4.26 20.36
C GLN A 96 -3.13 -4.58 19.17
N GLN A 97 -3.80 -3.59 18.60
CA GLN A 97 -4.69 -3.77 17.46
C GLN A 97 -3.89 -4.08 16.20
N LEU A 98 -2.85 -3.29 15.93
CA LEU A 98 -1.99 -3.49 14.76
C LEU A 98 -1.22 -4.82 14.84
N SER A 99 -0.80 -5.24 16.04
CA SER A 99 -0.19 -6.54 16.30
C SER A 99 -1.07 -7.71 15.86
N LYS A 100 -2.37 -7.67 16.17
CA LYS A 100 -3.31 -8.72 15.76
C LYS A 100 -3.42 -8.78 14.25
N VAL A 101 -3.55 -7.62 13.60
CA VAL A 101 -3.62 -7.52 12.13
C VAL A 101 -2.33 -8.03 11.47
N ALA A 102 -1.16 -7.67 12.00
CA ALA A 102 0.12 -8.14 11.49
C ALA A 102 0.29 -9.66 11.60
N ALA A 103 -0.06 -10.24 12.75
CA ALA A 103 -0.03 -11.69 12.94
C ALA A 103 -0.99 -12.42 11.98
N GLU A 104 -2.17 -11.87 11.77
CA GLU A 104 -3.15 -12.44 10.86
C GLU A 104 -2.76 -12.29 9.38
N ALA A 105 -2.22 -11.14 8.97
CA ALA A 105 -1.68 -10.92 7.64
C ALA A 105 -0.55 -11.91 7.33
N PHE A 106 0.40 -12.07 8.25
CA PHE A 106 1.48 -13.05 8.14
C PHE A 106 0.94 -14.48 7.96
N ARG A 107 0.01 -14.92 8.82
CA ARG A 107 -0.61 -16.25 8.74
C ARG A 107 -1.34 -16.49 7.41
N LEU A 108 -1.87 -15.44 6.79
CA LEU A 108 -2.61 -15.52 5.53
C LEU A 108 -1.72 -15.32 4.30
N HIS A 109 -0.42 -15.09 4.48
CA HIS A 109 0.52 -14.72 3.42
C HIS A 109 0.08 -13.44 2.68
N PHE A 110 -0.39 -12.45 3.44
CA PHE A 110 -0.64 -11.11 2.93
C PHE A 110 0.57 -10.22 3.23
N GLU A 111 0.95 -9.40 2.25
CA GLU A 111 2.02 -8.43 2.40
C GLU A 111 1.53 -7.24 3.21
N LEU A 112 2.12 -7.02 4.39
CA LEU A 112 1.79 -5.86 5.22
C LEU A 112 2.82 -4.74 5.02
N ALA A 113 2.34 -3.59 4.57
CA ALA A 113 3.08 -2.33 4.52
C ALA A 113 2.48 -1.35 5.53
N VAL A 114 3.30 -0.96 6.50
CA VAL A 114 2.95 0.05 7.49
C VAL A 114 3.78 1.30 7.27
N SER A 115 3.14 2.46 7.33
CA SER A 115 3.79 3.77 7.33
C SER A 115 3.69 4.39 8.72
N ARG A 116 4.79 5.00 9.19
CA ARG A 116 4.87 5.70 10.47
C ARG A 116 5.45 7.09 10.25
N PRO A 117 4.70 8.17 10.57
CA PRO A 117 3.34 8.15 11.13
C PRO A 117 2.24 7.74 10.12
N CYS A 118 2.34 8.13 8.85
CA CYS A 118 1.30 7.96 7.83
C CYS A 118 1.86 7.73 6.41
N PHE A 119 0.98 7.44 5.46
CA PHE A 119 1.31 7.19 4.05
C PHE A 119 2.07 8.33 3.40
N GLU A 120 1.84 9.59 3.79
CA GLU A 120 2.57 10.74 3.23
C GLU A 120 4.08 10.68 3.42
N VAL A 121 4.60 9.89 4.38
CA VAL A 121 6.04 9.59 4.47
C VAL A 121 6.54 8.97 3.18
N TRP A 122 5.77 8.04 2.60
CA TRP A 122 6.12 7.43 1.32
C TRP A 122 6.16 8.47 0.20
N LEU A 123 5.17 9.35 0.11
CA LEU A 123 5.13 10.43 -0.89
C LEU A 123 6.30 11.42 -0.72
N TYR A 124 6.64 11.78 0.51
CA TYR A 124 7.77 12.65 0.82
C TYR A 124 9.10 12.05 0.32
N LEU A 125 9.28 10.75 0.52
CA LEU A 125 10.48 10.01 0.11
C LEU A 125 10.69 9.93 -1.41
N HIS A 126 9.71 10.28 -2.24
CA HIS A 126 9.96 10.46 -3.68
C HIS A 126 10.92 11.61 -3.95
N HIS A 127 10.85 12.68 -3.17
CA HIS A 127 11.57 13.91 -3.49
C HIS A 127 12.79 14.15 -2.62
N THR A 128 12.81 13.68 -1.37
CA THR A 128 13.93 13.90 -0.46
C THR A 128 14.03 12.84 0.62
N ASP A 129 15.20 12.73 1.25
CA ASP A 129 15.44 11.88 2.40
C ASP A 129 14.83 12.50 3.67
N CYS A 130 14.34 11.67 4.59
CA CYS A 130 13.96 12.13 5.93
C CYS A 130 15.22 12.40 6.76
N THR A 131 15.17 13.44 7.58
CA THR A 131 16.28 13.78 8.49
C THR A 131 15.99 13.30 9.91
N PRO A 132 17.02 13.14 10.78
CA PRO A 132 16.82 12.72 12.17
C PRO A 132 15.87 13.64 12.96
N GLU A 133 15.82 14.93 12.64
CA GLU A 133 14.95 15.92 13.29
C GLU A 133 13.46 15.68 13.02
N MET A 134 13.15 14.87 12.00
CA MET A 134 11.78 14.49 11.66
C MET A 134 11.26 13.29 12.49
N SER A 135 12.08 12.69 13.36
CA SER A 135 11.77 11.41 14.02
C SER A 135 10.45 11.39 14.80
N ASP A 136 10.05 12.53 15.36
CA ASP A 136 8.88 12.70 16.21
C ASP A 136 7.74 13.46 15.52
N MET A 137 7.85 13.69 14.20
CA MET A 137 6.80 14.35 13.42
C MET A 137 5.50 13.54 13.41
N THR A 138 4.39 14.25 13.58
CA THR A 138 3.05 13.72 13.43
C THR A 138 2.67 13.60 11.96
N SER A 139 1.55 12.94 11.66
CA SER A 139 1.01 12.90 10.30
C SER A 139 0.76 14.30 9.74
N GLN A 140 0.27 15.23 10.57
CA GLN A 140 0.06 16.62 10.17
C GLN A 140 1.38 17.32 9.79
N ASP A 141 2.45 17.09 10.56
CA ASP A 141 3.76 17.69 10.29
C ASP A 141 4.35 17.19 8.96
N ILE A 142 4.21 15.88 8.68
CA ILE A 142 4.65 15.28 7.40
C ILE A 142 3.84 15.84 6.23
N VAL A 143 2.51 15.99 6.39
CA VAL A 143 1.65 16.61 5.36
C VAL A 143 2.07 18.05 5.08
N GLU A 144 2.42 18.83 6.10
CA GLU A 144 2.89 20.20 5.92
C GLU A 144 4.26 20.24 5.22
N CYS A 145 5.19 19.37 5.61
CA CYS A 145 6.48 19.23 4.92
C CYS A 145 6.30 18.87 3.44
N LEU A 146 5.38 17.96 3.13
CA LEU A 146 5.04 17.58 1.77
C LEU A 146 4.43 18.75 0.98
N ARG A 147 3.52 19.51 1.60
CA ARG A 147 2.91 20.69 1.00
C ARG A 147 3.96 21.75 0.63
N VAL A 148 4.90 22.03 1.54
CA VAL A 148 6.00 22.97 1.30
C VAL A 148 6.90 22.46 0.16
N LEU A 149 7.26 21.18 0.20
CA LEU A 149 8.15 20.56 -0.79
C LEU A 149 7.57 20.59 -2.22
N LEU A 150 6.26 20.38 -2.36
CA LEU A 150 5.56 20.30 -3.65
C LEU A 150 4.93 21.62 -4.10
N GLY A 151 5.03 22.68 -3.30
CA GLY A 151 4.30 23.94 -3.50
C GLY A 151 2.78 23.78 -3.45
N GLY A 152 2.29 22.74 -2.78
CA GLY A 152 0.87 22.37 -2.69
C GLY A 152 0.65 20.86 -2.59
N TYR A 153 -0.32 20.45 -1.77
CA TYR A 153 -0.74 19.07 -1.60
C TYR A 153 -2.24 18.99 -1.28
N ASP A 154 -2.98 18.23 -2.10
CA ASP A 154 -4.40 17.92 -1.95
C ASP A 154 -4.55 16.39 -1.97
N ASN A 155 -5.07 15.84 -0.88
CA ASN A 155 -5.27 14.38 -0.72
C ASN A 155 -6.33 13.83 -1.69
N SER A 156 -7.25 14.67 -2.17
CA SER A 156 -8.36 14.30 -3.04
C SER A 156 -8.03 14.49 -4.52
N ASN A 157 -6.92 15.18 -4.82
CA ASN A 157 -6.43 15.43 -6.16
C ASN A 157 -4.89 15.35 -6.20
N LEU A 158 -4.39 14.13 -6.06
CA LEU A 158 -2.97 13.82 -6.06
C LEU A 158 -2.39 13.95 -7.48
N ARG A 159 -1.42 14.84 -7.65
CA ARG A 159 -0.62 14.97 -8.88
C ARG A 159 0.38 13.81 -9.02
N THR A 160 -0.09 12.66 -9.48
CA THR A 160 0.69 11.42 -9.53
C THR A 160 1.95 11.53 -10.38
N GLU A 161 1.93 12.38 -11.41
CA GLU A 161 3.03 12.68 -12.30
C GLU A 161 4.28 13.23 -11.59
N LEU A 162 4.12 13.81 -10.40
CA LEU A 162 5.25 14.26 -9.57
C LEU A 162 6.02 13.09 -8.94
N PHE A 163 5.35 11.98 -8.70
CA PHE A 163 5.92 10.85 -7.95
C PHE A 163 6.44 9.76 -8.88
N GLU A 164 5.76 9.48 -10.00
CA GLU A 164 6.10 8.37 -10.90
C GLU A 164 7.58 8.32 -11.35
N PRO A 165 8.24 9.44 -11.71
CA PRO A 165 9.65 9.42 -12.11
C PRO A 165 10.62 9.04 -10.99
N HIS A 166 10.19 9.17 -9.73
CA HIS A 166 11.04 9.06 -8.55
C HIS A 166 10.73 7.81 -7.70
N ILE A 167 10.01 6.82 -8.25
CA ILE A 167 9.67 5.59 -7.51
C ILE A 167 10.93 4.86 -7.03
N ASP A 168 11.99 4.79 -7.86
CA ASP A 168 13.24 4.12 -7.48
C ASP A 168 13.96 4.84 -6.33
N ASP A 169 13.94 6.17 -6.34
CA ASP A 169 14.46 6.96 -5.24
C ASP A 169 13.65 6.70 -3.96
N ALA A 170 12.32 6.73 -4.03
CA ALA A 170 11.45 6.44 -2.89
C ALA A 170 11.70 5.05 -2.30
N VAL A 171 11.84 4.02 -3.15
CA VAL A 171 12.19 2.66 -2.73
C VAL A 171 13.52 2.65 -1.98
N ARG A 172 14.59 3.22 -2.57
CA ARG A 172 15.92 3.27 -1.96
C ARG A 172 15.90 3.98 -0.62
N ARG A 173 15.24 5.14 -0.52
CA ARG A 173 15.17 5.94 0.71
C ARG A 173 14.34 5.25 1.79
N ALA A 174 13.21 4.64 1.43
CA ALA A 174 12.38 3.89 2.38
C ALA A 174 13.09 2.66 2.94
N GLU A 175 13.88 1.96 2.10
CA GLU A 175 14.71 0.83 2.54
C GLU A 175 15.80 1.26 3.51
N ALA A 176 16.42 2.42 3.28
CA ALA A 176 17.41 2.98 4.20
C ALA A 176 16.83 3.32 5.58
N LEU A 177 15.53 3.64 5.66
CA LEU A 177 14.83 3.91 6.93
C LEU A 177 14.36 2.63 7.66
N ASP A 178 14.19 1.50 6.96
CA ASP A 178 13.73 0.23 7.56
C ASP A 178 14.89 -0.57 8.17
N VAL A 179 15.55 0.00 9.18
CA VAL A 179 16.76 -0.57 9.84
C VAL A 179 16.51 -1.87 10.60
N SER A 180 15.23 -2.20 10.88
CA SER A 180 14.82 -3.45 11.54
C SER A 180 13.74 -4.18 10.74
N PRO A 181 14.05 -4.77 9.57
CA PRO A 181 13.04 -5.38 8.68
C PRO A 181 12.28 -6.56 9.30
N SER A 182 12.86 -7.21 10.32
CA SER A 182 12.26 -8.31 11.09
C SER A 182 11.15 -7.86 12.04
N ASP A 183 11.12 -6.58 12.41
CA ASP A 183 10.01 -6.02 13.20
C ASP A 183 8.72 -6.08 12.38
N ARG A 184 7.56 -5.96 13.04
CA ARG A 184 6.26 -5.99 12.35
C ARG A 184 5.99 -4.73 11.52
N TRP A 185 6.53 -3.59 11.93
CA TRP A 185 6.43 -2.28 11.28
C TRP A 185 7.61 -1.38 11.69
N PRO A 186 7.83 -0.24 11.01
CA PRO A 186 8.85 0.73 11.43
C PRO A 186 8.60 1.26 12.84
N ASN A 187 9.57 1.08 13.73
CA ASN A 187 9.51 1.58 15.11
C ASN A 187 9.93 3.06 15.24
N ARG A 188 10.38 3.67 14.14
CA ARG A 188 10.71 5.08 13.97
C ARG A 188 10.03 5.59 12.69
N LEU A 189 10.18 6.89 12.39
CA LEU A 189 9.77 7.47 11.12
C LEU A 189 10.23 6.59 9.95
N GLY A 190 9.30 6.20 9.08
CA GLY A 190 9.59 5.34 7.94
C GLY A 190 8.36 4.67 7.36
N THR A 191 8.53 3.96 6.25
CA THR A 191 7.44 3.29 5.57
C THR A 191 7.90 1.99 4.92
N ARG A 192 7.00 1.01 4.85
CA ARG A 192 7.22 -0.26 4.15
C ARG A 192 6.45 -0.39 2.84
N VAL A 193 5.93 0.72 2.30
CA VAL A 193 5.25 0.74 1.00
C VAL A 193 6.16 0.24 -0.13
N TYR A 194 7.49 0.37 0.00
CA TYR A 194 8.45 -0.22 -0.93
C TYR A 194 8.25 -1.74 -1.13
N ARG A 195 7.74 -2.48 -0.13
CA ARG A 195 7.41 -3.92 -0.25
C ARG A 195 6.26 -4.16 -1.22
N VAL A 196 5.27 -3.27 -1.24
CA VAL A 196 4.16 -3.31 -2.21
C VAL A 196 4.69 -3.02 -3.61
N ILE A 197 5.56 -2.03 -3.75
CA ILE A 197 6.19 -1.71 -5.05
C ILE A 197 7.02 -2.90 -5.58
N ARG A 198 7.81 -3.54 -4.73
CA ARG A 198 8.54 -4.78 -5.07
C ARG A 198 7.56 -5.88 -5.47
N ALA A 199 6.48 -6.09 -4.72
CA ALA A 199 5.47 -7.08 -5.09
C ALA A 199 4.85 -6.84 -6.47
N ILE A 200 4.64 -5.58 -6.86
CA ILE A 200 4.20 -5.21 -8.22
C ILE A 200 5.29 -5.54 -9.25
N ARG A 201 6.53 -5.10 -9.00
CA ARG A 201 7.67 -5.25 -9.93
C ARG A 201 8.08 -6.69 -10.17
N ASP A 202 8.08 -7.54 -9.14
CA ASP A 202 8.44 -8.96 -9.23
C ASP A 202 7.47 -9.76 -10.14
N ARG A 203 6.35 -9.13 -10.54
CA ARG A 203 5.29 -9.71 -11.38
C ARG A 203 5.16 -9.02 -12.75
N MET A 204 5.94 -7.98 -13.01
CA MET A 204 6.00 -7.32 -14.32
C MET A 204 6.78 -8.16 -15.33
#